data_AF-A0A6G3PSX7-F1
#
_entry.id   AF-A0A6G3PSX7-F1
#
_cell.length_a   1.000
_cell.length_b   1.000
_cell.length_c   1.000
_cell.angle_alpha   90.00
_cell.angle_beta   90.00
_cell.angle_gamma   90.00
#
_symmetry.space_group_name_H-M   'P 1'
#
loop_
_entity.id
_entity.type
_entity.pdbx_description
1 polymer ?
#
loop_
_entity_poly.entity_id
_entity_poly.type
_entity_poly.pdbx_seq_one_letter_code
_entity_poly.pdbx_strand_id
1 'polypeptide(L)'
;APVATTLRVPAGTDATALVAHAVAADPVLPLVAGGGALAKEMIRVNHYGPDATRGTVLSSLAAVGAALADAGVRVDIEAARRAVSETWTSR
;
A
#
# COMPACT_ATOMS: atom_id res chain seq x y z
N ALA A 1 11.86 -2.81 -14.14
CA ALA A 1 10.40 -2.83 -13.97
C ALA A 1 9.86 -1.43 -14.25
N PRO A 2 8.61 -1.26 -14.73
CA PRO A 2 7.96 0.05 -14.75
C PRO A 2 8.02 0.73 -13.38
N VAL A 3 7.85 2.06 -13.34
CA VAL A 3 7.93 2.86 -12.11
C VAL A 3 6.88 2.38 -11.13
N ALA A 4 7.33 1.89 -9.97
CA ALA A 4 6.51 1.51 -8.83
C ALA A 4 6.90 2.40 -7.64
N THR A 5 5.95 2.63 -6.73
CA THR A 5 6.26 3.32 -5.47
C THR A 5 6.65 2.28 -4.43
N THR A 6 7.84 2.44 -3.85
CA THR A 6 8.29 1.60 -2.74
C THR A 6 8.04 2.31 -1.42
N LEU A 7 7.26 1.68 -0.55
CA LEU A 7 6.98 2.11 0.81
C LEU A 7 7.86 1.33 1.76
N ARG A 8 8.46 2.02 2.74
CA ARG A 8 9.11 1.37 3.88
C ARG A 8 8.09 1.21 4.99
N VAL A 9 8.01 0.00 5.56
CA VAL A 9 7.10 -0.25 6.69
C VAL A 9 7.71 0.27 8.01
N PRO A 10 6.89 0.62 9.01
CA PRO A 10 7.38 1.00 10.32
C PRO A 10 8.25 -0.08 10.97
N ALA A 11 9.23 0.32 11.79
CA ALA A 11 10.04 -0.62 12.55
C ALA A 11 9.16 -1.52 13.44
N GLY A 12 9.49 -2.81 13.52
CA GLY A 12 8.72 -3.80 14.28
C GLY A 12 7.50 -4.37 13.53
N THR A 13 7.25 -3.93 12.29
CA THR A 13 6.25 -4.57 11.40
C THR A 13 6.94 -5.43 10.34
N ASP A 14 6.17 -6.34 9.72
CA ASP A 14 6.65 -7.21 8.64
C ASP A 14 5.87 -6.93 7.35
N ALA A 15 6.56 -6.41 6.34
CA ALA A 15 5.96 -6.07 5.05
C ALA A 15 5.33 -7.26 4.32
N THR A 16 5.87 -8.47 4.49
CA THR A 16 5.28 -9.68 3.89
C THR A 16 3.95 -10.02 4.55
N ALA A 17 3.88 -9.91 5.88
CA ALA A 17 2.63 -10.13 6.61
C ALA A 17 1.56 -9.08 6.26
N LEU A 18 1.95 -7.80 6.16
CA LEU A 18 1.05 -6.71 5.79
C LEU A 18 0.49 -6.88 4.36
N VAL A 19 1.34 -7.24 3.40
CA VAL A 19 0.91 -7.50 2.01
C VAL A 19 0.01 -8.73 1.95
N ALA A 20 0.36 -9.81 2.65
CA ALA A 20 -0.47 -11.01 2.70
C ALA A 20 -1.87 -10.71 3.26
N HIS A 21 -1.94 -9.92 4.34
CA HIS A 21 -3.21 -9.47 4.92
C HIS A 21 -4.03 -8.63 3.93
N ALA A 22 -3.40 -7.63 3.28
CA ALA A 22 -4.08 -6.77 2.31
C ALA A 22 -4.61 -7.56 1.09
N VAL A 23 -3.80 -8.45 0.51
CA VAL A 23 -4.18 -9.25 -0.66
C VAL A 23 -5.20 -10.33 -0.31
N ALA A 24 -5.21 -10.83 0.93
CA ALA A 24 -6.28 -11.72 1.39
C ALA A 24 -7.64 -11.02 1.44
N ALA A 25 -7.68 -9.72 1.74
CA ALA A 25 -8.90 -8.92 1.72
C ALA A 25 -9.32 -8.52 0.29
N ASP A 26 -8.36 -8.19 -0.58
CA ASP A 26 -8.61 -7.88 -1.99
C ASP A 26 -7.47 -8.42 -2.87
N PRO A 27 -7.67 -9.57 -3.54
CA PRO A 27 -6.65 -10.22 -4.37
C PRO A 27 -6.23 -9.45 -5.62
N VAL A 28 -6.98 -8.41 -6.02
CA VAL A 28 -6.64 -7.63 -7.22
C VAL A 28 -5.65 -6.50 -6.92
N LEU A 29 -5.32 -6.25 -5.65
CA LEU A 29 -4.41 -5.18 -5.26
C LEU A 29 -3.00 -5.40 -5.81
N PRO A 30 -2.38 -4.39 -6.45
CA PRO A 30 -1.05 -4.50 -7.03
C PRO A 30 0.05 -4.32 -5.97
N LEU A 31 -0.05 -5.04 -4.85
CA LEU A 31 0.84 -4.99 -3.70
C LEU A 31 1.78 -6.18 -3.70
N VAL A 32 3.08 -5.92 -3.54
CA VAL A 32 4.10 -6.98 -3.44
C VAL A 32 5.09 -6.61 -2.34
N ALA A 33 5.48 -7.55 -1.50
CA ALA A 33 6.58 -7.34 -0.57
C ALA A 33 7.91 -7.18 -1.32
N GLY A 34 8.92 -6.61 -0.66
CA GLY A 34 10.28 -6.57 -1.18
C GLY A 34 10.82 -7.98 -1.50
N GLY A 35 11.87 -8.04 -2.31
CA GLY A 35 12.60 -9.29 -2.53
C GLY A 35 13.81 -9.43 -1.61
N GLY A 36 14.20 -10.68 -1.31
CA GLY A 36 15.45 -10.97 -0.60
C GLY A 36 15.56 -10.29 0.76
N ALA A 37 16.69 -9.65 1.03
CA ALA A 37 16.98 -9.01 2.32
C ALA A 37 15.98 -7.90 2.71
N LEU A 38 15.25 -7.33 1.74
CA LEU A 38 14.30 -6.23 1.99
C LEU A 38 12.84 -6.70 2.09
N ALA A 39 12.59 -8.02 2.04
CA ALA A 39 11.23 -8.57 1.99
C ALA A 39 10.35 -8.20 3.19
N LYS A 40 10.96 -8.02 4.36
CA LYS A 40 10.24 -7.64 5.58
C LYS A 40 10.09 -6.14 5.76
N GLU A 41 10.82 -5.33 4.99
CA GLU A 41 10.94 -3.89 5.22
C GLU A 41 10.20 -3.05 4.19
N MET A 42 9.89 -3.61 3.03
CA MET A 42 9.40 -2.85 1.88
C MET A 42 8.14 -3.44 1.28
N ILE A 43 7.23 -2.55 0.88
CA ILE A 43 6.06 -2.85 0.08
C ILE A 43 6.21 -2.09 -1.24
N ARG A 44 5.95 -2.77 -2.35
CA ARG A 44 5.86 -2.18 -3.68
C ARG A 44 4.39 -2.01 -4.05
N VAL A 45 4.03 -0.81 -4.46
CA VAL A 45 2.74 -0.48 -5.07
C VAL A 45 2.96 -0.37 -6.58
N ASN A 46 2.50 -1.38 -7.32
CA ASN A 46 2.70 -1.52 -8.76
C ASN A 46 1.57 -0.84 -9.56
N HIS A 47 1.34 0.46 -9.33
CA HIS A 47 0.24 1.25 -9.92
C HIS A 47 0.49 1.70 -11.38
N TYR A 48 0.73 0.77 -12.29
CA TYR A 48 1.04 1.08 -13.70
C TYR A 48 0.11 0.35 -14.66
N GLY A 49 0.04 0.80 -15.92
CA GLY A 49 -0.83 0.19 -16.93
C GLY A 49 -2.30 0.25 -16.50
N PRO A 50 -3.05 -0.87 -16.51
CA PRO A 50 -4.45 -0.90 -16.04
C PRO A 50 -4.62 -0.45 -14.58
N ASP A 51 -3.58 -0.59 -13.75
CA ASP A 51 -3.57 -0.23 -12.34
C ASP A 51 -3.19 1.24 -12.08
N ALA A 52 -2.92 2.01 -13.14
CA ALA A 52 -2.60 3.43 -13.05
C ALA A 52 -3.86 4.29 -12.82
N THR A 53 -4.65 3.95 -11.79
CA THR A 53 -5.90 4.64 -11.47
C THR A 53 -5.88 5.20 -10.05
N ARG A 54 -6.63 6.29 -9.85
CA ARG A 54 -6.88 6.84 -8.51
C ARG A 54 -7.50 5.78 -7.57
N GLY A 55 -8.42 4.97 -8.09
CA GLY A 55 -9.07 3.91 -7.33
C GLY A 55 -8.06 2.89 -6.79
N THR A 56 -7.15 2.43 -7.65
CA THR A 56 -6.09 1.48 -7.27
C THR A 56 -5.19 2.04 -6.16
N VAL A 57 -4.80 3.32 -6.26
CA VAL A 57 -4.00 3.99 -5.22
C VAL A 57 -4.77 4.09 -3.90
N LEU A 58 -6.04 4.49 -3.95
CA LEU A 58 -6.90 4.57 -2.76
C LEU A 58 -7.06 3.20 -2.09
N SER A 59 -7.44 2.17 -2.84
CA SER A 59 -7.63 0.82 -2.31
C SER A 59 -6.33 0.25 -1.74
N SER A 60 -5.20 0.47 -2.42
CA SER A 60 -3.89 0.04 -1.93
C SER A 60 -3.53 0.68 -0.59
N LEU A 61 -3.70 2.00 -0.46
CA LEU A 61 -3.39 2.72 0.78
C LEU A 61 -4.37 2.38 1.91
N ALA A 62 -5.65 2.19 1.60
CA ALA A 62 -6.64 1.75 2.57
C ALA A 62 -6.32 0.36 3.12
N ALA A 63 -5.98 -0.60 2.25
CA ALA A 63 -5.66 -1.97 2.65
C ALA A 63 -4.35 -2.05 3.47
N VAL A 64 -3.30 -1.32 3.07
CA VAL A 64 -2.06 -1.21 3.85
C VAL A 64 -2.33 -0.53 5.20
N GLY A 65 -3.15 0.52 5.22
CA GLY A 65 -3.56 1.21 6.44
C GLY A 65 -4.32 0.30 7.41
N ALA A 66 -5.28 -0.48 6.93
CA ALA A 66 -6.01 -1.45 7.73
C ALA A 66 -5.08 -2.54 8.31
N ALA A 67 -4.20 -3.11 7.48
CA ALA A 67 -3.22 -4.10 7.94
C ALA A 67 -2.29 -3.55 9.02
N LEU A 68 -1.87 -2.29 8.89
CA LEU A 68 -1.06 -1.60 9.91
C LEU A 68 -1.84 -1.35 11.20
N ALA A 69 -3.11 -0.93 11.11
CA ALA A 69 -3.97 -0.74 12.27
C ALA A 69 -4.16 -2.05 13.05
N ASP A 70 -4.42 -3.15 12.35
CA ASP A 70 -4.57 -4.48 12.93
C ASP A 70 -3.26 -4.99 13.56
N ALA A 71 -2.11 -4.57 13.03
CA ALA A 71 -0.80 -4.80 13.63
C ALA A 71 -0.50 -3.86 14.82
N GLY A 72 -1.45 -3.04 15.27
CA GLY A 72 -1.32 -2.13 16.41
C GLY A 72 -0.59 -0.82 16.10
N VAL A 73 -0.34 -0.51 14.82
CA VAL A 73 0.27 0.76 14.42
C VAL A 73 -0.80 1.84 14.37
N ARG A 74 -0.53 2.99 14.99
CA ARG A 74 -1.40 4.16 14.86
C ARG A 74 -1.32 4.70 13.44
N VAL A 75 -2.44 4.64 12.72
CA VAL A 75 -2.58 5.14 11.35
C VAL A 75 -3.74 6.13 11.25
N ASP A 76 -3.66 7.04 10.27
CA ASP A 76 -4.75 7.95 9.90
C ASP A 76 -5.15 7.66 8.43
N ILE A 77 -6.03 6.68 8.25
CA ILE A 77 -6.49 6.23 6.93
C ILE A 77 -7.27 7.36 6.23
N GLU A 78 -8.03 8.15 6.99
CA GLU A 78 -8.79 9.27 6.44
C GLU A 78 -7.87 10.39 5.94
N ALA A 79 -6.76 10.68 6.62
CA ALA A 79 -5.75 11.61 6.11
C ALA A 79 -5.12 11.11 4.81
N ALA A 80 -4.80 9.82 4.71
CA ALA A 80 -4.29 9.25 3.46
C ALA A 80 -5.31 9.40 2.32
N ARG A 81 -6.60 9.10 2.58
CA ARG A 81 -7.68 9.26 1.59
C ARG A 81 -7.85 10.72 1.15
N ARG A 82 -7.77 11.68 2.07
CA ARG A 82 -7.81 13.12 1.76
C ARG A 82 -6.62 13.54 0.90
N ALA A 83 -5.40 13.16 1.28
CA ALA A 83 -4.19 13.50 0.54
C ALA A 83 -4.23 12.99 -0.92
N VAL A 84 -4.70 11.75 -1.14
CA VAL A 84 -4.91 11.24 -2.50
C VAL A 84 -5.97 12.05 -3.24
N SER A 85 -7.08 12.37 -2.58
CA SER A 85 -8.17 13.12 -3.20
C SER A 85 -7.77 14.54 -3.61
N GLU A 86 -6.96 15.21 -2.80
CA GLU A 86 -6.39 16.53 -3.08
C GLU A 86 -5.31 16.49 -4.16
N THR A 87 -4.53 15.42 -4.26
CA THR A 87 -3.53 15.27 -5.32
C THR A 87 -4.19 15.11 -6.71
N TRP A 88 -5.35 14.46 -6.75
CA TRP A 88 -6.13 14.21 -7.99
C TRP A 88 -7.30 15.18 -8.20
N THR A 89 -7.32 16.35 -7.54
CA THR A 89 -8.32 17.39 -7.88
C THR A 89 -8.23 17.72 -9.37
N SER A 90 -9.37 17.63 -10.04
CA SER A 90 -9.55 17.73 -11.48
C SER A 90 -8.80 18.92 -12.09
N ARG A 91 -7.96 18.62 -13.09
CA ARG A 91 -7.94 19.43 -14.31
C ARG A 91 -8.96 18.85 -15.28
#